data_AF-A0A368VAU8-F1
#
_entry.id   AF-A0A368VAU8-F1
#
_cell.length_a   1.000
_cell.length_b   1.000
_cell.length_c   1.000
_cell.angle_alpha   90.00
_cell.angle_beta   90.00
_cell.angle_gamma   90.00
#
_symmetry.space_group_name_H-M   'P 1'
#
loop_
_entity.id
_entity.type
_entity.pdbx_description
1 polymer ?
#
loop_
_entity_poly.entity_id
_entity_poly.type
_entity_poly.pdbx_seq_one_letter_code
_entity_poly.pdbx_strand_id
1 'polypeptide(L)' 'MAFKRTILKQDLAGKLYPQSSNVNAAMQLLRKEIKHSPALNNKLTLVTRNKRAHYFTHRELEVILEHFCITREEFELL' A
#
# COMPACT_ATOMS: atom_id res chain seq x y z
N MET A 1 -8.35 -19.83 1.93
CA MET A 1 -8.80 -18.43 1.75
C MET A 1 -8.46 -18.00 0.33
N ALA A 2 -9.44 -17.52 -0.45
CA ALA A 2 -9.17 -17.03 -1.81
C ALA A 2 -8.54 -15.63 -1.72
N PHE A 3 -7.24 -15.53 -1.97
CA PHE A 3 -6.54 -14.25 -1.96
C PHE A 3 -7.14 -13.32 -3.01
N LYS A 4 -7.63 -12.15 -2.56
CA LYS A 4 -7.97 -11.08 -3.51
C LYS A 4 -6.69 -10.69 -4.24
N ARG A 5 -6.71 -10.78 -5.57
CA ARG A 5 -5.57 -10.44 -6.45
C ARG A 5 -5.18 -8.95 -6.37
N THR A 6 -6.07 -8.14 -5.83
CA THR A 6 -5.95 -6.69 -5.71
C THR A 6 -6.53 -6.21 -4.38
N ILE A 7 -6.01 -5.08 -3.88
CA ILE A 7 -6.52 -4.36 -2.71
C ILE A 7 -6.76 -2.90 -3.08
N LEU A 8 -7.83 -2.29 -2.58
CA LEU A 8 -8.04 -0.86 -2.82
C LEU A 8 -6.96 -0.05 -2.08
N LYS A 9 -6.47 1.02 -2.71
CA LYS A 9 -5.45 1.89 -2.10
C LYS A 9 -5.92 2.44 -0.76
N GLN A 10 -7.21 2.75 -0.69
CA GLN A 10 -7.86 3.30 0.49
C GLN A 10 -7.93 2.29 1.65
N ASP A 11 -8.20 1.02 1.35
CA ASP A 11 -8.26 -0.06 2.35
C ASP A 11 -6.86 -0.34 2.89
N LEU A 12 -5.86 -0.38 2.00
CA LEU A 12 -4.45 -0.50 2.38
C LEU A 12 -4.03 0.64 3.31
N ALA A 13 -4.33 1.88 2.92
CA ALA A 13 -3.99 3.05 3.72
C ALA A 13 -4.69 3.04 5.09
N GLY A 14 -5.97 2.65 5.15
CA GLY A 14 -6.71 2.53 6.40
C GLY A 14 -6.10 1.53 7.36
N LYS A 15 -5.68 0.36 6.87
CA LYS A 15 -5.00 -0.67 7.67
C LYS A 15 -3.60 -0.25 8.14
N LEU A 16 -2.83 0.43 7.28
CA LEU A 16 -1.47 0.90 7.62
C LEU A 16 -1.48 2.08 8.59
N TYR A 17 -2.53 2.91 8.57
CA TYR A 17 -2.63 4.11 9.38
C TYR A 17 -3.97 4.16 10.15
N PRO A 18 -4.21 3.23 11.10
CA PRO A 18 -5.46 3.17 11.86
C PRO A 18 -5.68 4.40 12.75
N GLN A 19 -4.60 5.11 13.09
CA GLN A 19 -4.63 6.35 13.88
C GLN A 19 -5.14 7.56 13.07
N SER A 20 -5.30 7.43 11.76
CA SER A 20 -5.76 8.52 10.89
C SER A 20 -7.25 8.77 11.09
N SER A 21 -7.63 10.03 11.23
CA SER A 21 -9.02 10.45 11.46
C SER A 21 -9.98 10.13 10.30
N ASN A 22 -9.46 9.97 9.08
CA ASN A 22 -10.22 9.51 7.92
C ASN A 22 -9.34 8.84 6.87
N VAL A 23 -9.98 8.15 5.92
CA VAL A 23 -9.33 7.39 4.83
C VAL A 23 -8.52 8.30 3.90
N ASN A 24 -8.96 9.54 3.67
CA ASN A 24 -8.24 10.48 2.82
C ASN A 24 -6.92 10.91 3.47
N ALA A 25 -6.91 11.16 4.78
CA ALA A 25 -5.70 11.47 5.54
C ALA A 25 -4.73 10.29 5.53
N ALA A 26 -5.22 9.06 5.71
CA ALA A 26 -4.41 7.84 5.62
C ALA A 26 -3.78 7.69 4.23
N MET A 27 -4.57 7.95 3.18
CA MET A 27 -4.09 7.96 1.79
C MET A 27 -3.02 9.02 1.54
N GLN A 28 -3.12 10.20 2.14
CA GLN A 28 -2.11 11.24 2.03
C GLN A 28 -0.81 10.85 2.75
N LEU A 29 -0.90 10.21 3.92
CA LEU A 29 0.27 9.66 4.61
C LEU A 29 0.98 8.63 3.74
N LEU A 30 0.25 7.66 3.17
CA LEU A 30 0.82 6.67 2.27
C LEU A 30 1.51 7.31 1.05
N ARG A 31 0.87 8.31 0.42
CA ARG A 31 1.48 9.04 -0.71
C ARG A 31 2.73 9.80 -0.32
N LYS A 32 2.72 10.42 0.87
CA LYS A 32 3.88 11.15 1.41
C LYS A 32 5.04 10.19 1.66
N GLU A 33 4.77 9.02 2.23
CA GLU A 33 5.76 7.98 2.48
C GLU A 33 6.39 7.48 1.17
N ILE A 34 5.56 7.14 0.17
CA ILE A 34 6.04 6.75 -1.17
C ILE A 34 6.89 7.86 -1.79
N LYS A 35 6.50 9.13 -1.65
CA LYS A 35 7.27 10.26 -2.17
C LYS A 35 8.59 10.46 -1.42
N HIS A 36 8.61 10.20 -0.12
CA HIS A 36 9.78 10.41 0.73
C HIS A 36 10.79 9.27 0.67
N SER A 37 10.37 8.07 0.24
CA SER A 37 11.24 6.92 0.00
C SER A 37 11.49 6.71 -1.50
N PRO A 38 12.62 7.17 -2.05
CA PRO A 38 12.97 6.95 -3.45
C PRO A 38 13.07 5.46 -3.81
N ALA A 39 13.53 4.63 -2.86
CA ALA A 39 13.63 3.19 -3.05
C ALA A 39 12.25 2.55 -3.27
N LEU A 40 11.27 2.91 -2.42
CA LEU A 40 9.89 2.44 -2.57
C LEU A 40 9.27 2.93 -3.88
N ASN A 41 9.42 4.21 -4.20
CA ASN A 41 8.87 4.79 -5.42
C ASN A 41 9.44 4.15 -6.71
N ASN A 42 10.73 3.84 -6.71
CA ASN A 42 11.39 3.17 -7.83
C ASN A 42 10.88 1.73 -7.97
N LYS A 43 10.85 0.95 -6.88
CA LYS A 43 10.29 -0.41 -6.89
C LYS A 43 8.84 -0.40 -7.37
N LEU A 44 8.00 0.50 -6.83
CA LEU A 44 6.61 0.66 -7.27
C LEU A 44 6.52 1.02 -8.75
N THR A 45 7.33 1.96 -9.23
CA THR A 45 7.30 2.34 -10.66
C THR A 45 7.64 1.17 -11.59
N LEU A 46 8.51 0.24 -11.17
CA LEU A 46 8.84 -0.96 -11.96
C LEU A 46 7.71 -1.98 -11.99
N VAL A 47 6.94 -2.12 -10.91
CA VAL A 47 5.86 -3.13 -10.81
C VAL A 47 4.48 -2.58 -11.20
N THR A 48 4.28 -1.27 -11.09
CA THR A 48 3.00 -0.59 -11.37
C THR A 48 2.78 -0.48 -12.88
N ARG A 49 1.86 -1.30 -13.39
CA ARG A 49 1.38 -1.20 -14.77
C ARG A 49 0.45 -0.01 -15.00
N ASN A 50 -0.34 0.37 -13.99
CA ASN A 50 -1.30 1.48 -14.10
C ASN A 50 -1.31 2.34 -12.83
N LYS A 51 -0.59 3.46 -12.86
CA LYS A 51 -0.50 4.41 -11.73
C LYS A 51 -1.86 5.04 -11.36
N ARG A 52 -2.78 5.16 -12.32
CA ARG A 52 -4.11 5.75 -12.14
C ARG A 52 -5.13 4.80 -11.52
N ALA A 53 -4.81 3.50 -11.40
CA ALA A 53 -5.70 2.55 -10.77
C ALA A 53 -5.98 2.93 -9.30
N HIS A 54 -7.22 2.70 -8.85
CA HIS A 54 -7.62 2.91 -7.45
C HIS A 54 -7.28 1.71 -6.55
N TYR A 55 -6.62 0.69 -7.11
CA TYR A 55 -6.17 -0.52 -6.42
C TYR A 55 -4.66 -0.70 -6.59
N PHE A 56 -4.09 -1.48 -5.68
CA PHE A 56 -2.80 -2.12 -5.82
C PHE A 56 -3.00 -3.59 -6.18
N THR A 57 -2.20 -4.06 -7.12
CA THR A 57 -2.01 -5.48 -7.41
C THR A 57 -1.21 -6.14 -6.30
N HIS A 58 -1.23 -7.48 -6.28
CA HIS A 58 -0.40 -8.27 -5.38
C HIS A 58 1.07 -7.84 -5.31
N ARG A 59 1.70 -7.62 -6.47
CA ARG A 59 3.12 -7.24 -6.54
C ARG A 59 3.37 -5.85 -5.97
N GLU A 60 2.46 -4.91 -6.21
CA GLU A 60 2.55 -3.57 -5.63
C GLU A 60 2.35 -3.62 -4.12
N LEU A 61 1.43 -4.46 -3.64
CA LEU A 61 1.21 -4.66 -2.21
C LEU A 61 2.46 -5.22 -1.53
N GLU A 62 3.08 -6.25 -2.09
CA GLU A 62 4.31 -6.84 -1.53
C GLU A 62 5.43 -5.81 -1.40
N VAL A 63 5.64 -4.99 -2.42
CA VAL A 63 6.65 -3.91 -2.40
C VAL A 63 6.37 -2.90 -1.28
N ILE A 64 5.09 -2.55 -1.07
CA ILE A 64 4.69 -1.63 0.01
C ILE A 64 4.91 -2.28 1.37
N LEU A 65 4.45 -3.51 1.57
CA LEU A 65 4.58 -4.25 2.82
C LEU A 65 6.05 -4.48 3.20
N GLU A 66 6.91 -4.80 2.22
CA GLU A 66 8.36 -4.92 2.41
C GLU A 66 8.97 -3.63 2.95
N HIS A 67 8.54 -2.45 2.44
CA HIS A 67 9.01 -1.15 2.93
C HIS A 67 8.58 -0.88 4.38
N PHE A 68 7.40 -1.33 4.79
CA PHE A 68 6.94 -1.22 6.18
C PHE A 68 7.49 -2.33 7.09
N CYS A 69 8.29 -3.26 6.55
CA CYS A 69 8.74 -4.48 7.24
C CYS A 69 7.56 -5.29 7.84
N ILE A 70 6.43 -5.28 7.15
CA ILE A 70 5.21 -6.00 7.55
C ILE A 70 5.09 -7.25 6.66
N THR A 71 4.85 -8.40 7.27
CA THR A 71 4.50 -9.61 6.52
C THR A 71 3.05 -9.56 6.09
N ARG A 72 2.71 -10.32 5.05
CA ARG A 72 1.32 -10.36 4.58
C ARG A 72 0.35 -10.88 5.64
N GLU A 73 0.80 -11.81 6.47
CA GLU A 73 0.02 -12.38 7.57
C GLU A 73 -0.29 -11.30 8.63
N GLU A 74 0.71 -10.52 9.03
CA GLU A 74 0.52 -9.37 9.92
C GLU A 74 -0.43 -8.33 9.33
N PHE A 75 -0.33 -8.07 8.02
CA PHE A 75 -1.24 -7.14 7.34
C PHE A 75 -2.70 -7.62 7.30
N GLU A 76 -2.94 -8.93 7.30
CA GLU A 76 -4.30 -9.48 7.40
C GLU A 76 -4.87 -9.33 8.81
N LEU A 77 -4.03 -9.30 9.84
CA LEU A 77 -4.39 -9.13 11.25
C LEU A 77 -4.60 -7.66 11.68
N LEU A 78 -4.09 -6.70 10.90
CA LEU A 78 -4.37 -5.25 11.05
C LEU A 78 -5.80 -4.89 10.66
#